data_AF-A0A1I3D6Z0-F1
#
_entry.id   AF-A0A1I3D6Z0-F1
#
_cell.length_a   1.000
_cell.length_b   1.000
_cell.length_c   1.000
_cell.angle_alpha   90.00
_cell.angle_beta   90.00
_cell.angle_gamma   90.00
#
_symmetry.space_group_name_H-M   'P 1'
#
loop_
_entity.id
_entity.type
_entity.pdbx_description
1 polymer ?
#
loop_
_entity_poly.entity_id
_entity_poly.type
_entity_poly.pdbx_seq_one_letter_code
_entity_poly.pdbx_strand_id
1 'polypeptide(L)'
;MAVAALKSAKREFVVPSLSEASPQYAKLLTRRNELQAQRATTDAEIRRLVTALQSTPRELHRTKIAELLGDQVPHGAEPAPSREQLNELRQHLSAIDEAVSLIETRIAQERIKASAVVCDQVQDEHRRRVRDICFKLIELREAMLAYSQLVDTFNDEDIAWSRLLPSQLLALGNPRDRQSEAALYLRAAVKSGFLDQNEVPEAVR
;
A
#
# COMPACT_ATOMS: atom_id res chain seq x y z
N MET A 1 -44.79 -2.82 10.21
CA MET A 1 -44.59 -2.52 8.78
C MET A 1 -43.27 -1.75 8.64
N ALA A 2 -42.12 -2.40 8.69
CA ALA A 2 -41.45 -3.07 7.57
C ALA A 2 -41.10 -2.13 6.39
N VAL A 3 -40.25 -1.13 6.67
CA VAL A 3 -39.40 -0.53 5.63
C VAL A 3 -38.05 -1.26 5.69
N ALA A 4 -38.08 -2.53 5.29
CA ALA A 4 -36.91 -3.35 5.06
C ALA A 4 -36.90 -3.73 3.58
N ALA A 5 -35.72 -3.68 2.96
CA ALA A 5 -35.41 -4.13 1.62
C ALA A 5 -35.69 -3.19 0.44
N LEU A 6 -35.07 -2.00 0.45
CA LEU A 6 -34.47 -1.44 -0.77
C LEU A 6 -32.98 -1.13 -0.56
N LYS A 7 -32.31 -1.98 0.24
CA LYS A 7 -30.85 -2.10 0.19
C LYS A 7 -30.56 -3.15 -0.88
N SER A 8 -30.62 -2.71 -2.14
CA SER A 8 -29.89 -3.40 -3.21
C SER A 8 -28.44 -3.47 -2.74
N ALA A 9 -28.04 -4.64 -2.24
CA ALA A 9 -26.69 -4.92 -1.85
C ALA A 9 -25.84 -4.87 -3.13
N LYS A 10 -25.42 -3.66 -3.53
CA LYS A 10 -24.26 -3.45 -4.39
C LYS A 10 -23.14 -4.25 -3.73
N ARG A 11 -22.83 -5.44 -4.26
CA ARG A 11 -21.65 -6.19 -3.86
C ARG A 11 -20.48 -5.21 -3.98
N GLU A 12 -19.85 -4.91 -2.86
CA GLU A 12 -18.71 -4.02 -2.84
C GLU A 12 -17.63 -4.64 -3.73
N PHE A 13 -17.18 -3.90 -4.74
CA PHE A 13 -16.12 -4.37 -5.61
C PHE A 13 -14.84 -4.50 -4.78
N VAL A 14 -14.26 -5.70 -4.75
CA VAL A 14 -13.04 -5.99 -4.00
C VAL A 14 -11.87 -6.01 -4.98
N VAL A 15 -10.85 -5.21 -4.68
CA VAL A 15 -9.58 -5.22 -5.43
C VAL A 15 -8.80 -6.46 -5.00
N PRO A 16 -8.35 -7.32 -5.93
CA PRO A 16 -7.54 -8.47 -5.59
C PRO A 16 -6.17 -8.03 -5.04
N SER A 17 -5.66 -8.80 -4.09
CA SER A 17 -4.32 -8.56 -3.56
C SER A 17 -3.25 -9.00 -4.57
N LEU A 18 -2.04 -8.43 -4.46
CA LEU A 18 -0.93 -8.79 -5.34
C LEU A 18 -0.53 -10.27 -5.24
N SER A 19 -0.70 -10.87 -4.05
CA SER A 19 -0.41 -12.29 -3.81
C SER A 19 -1.42 -13.23 -4.48
N GLU A 20 -2.68 -12.79 -4.61
CA GLU A 20 -3.72 -13.53 -5.35
C GLU A 20 -3.52 -13.39 -6.86
N ALA A 21 -3.10 -12.20 -7.32
CA ALA A 21 -2.88 -11.91 -8.73
C ALA A 21 -1.58 -12.50 -9.30
N SER A 22 -0.53 -12.67 -8.48
CA SER A 22 0.74 -13.28 -8.88
C SER A 22 1.19 -14.35 -7.88
N PRO A 23 1.11 -15.64 -8.26
CA PRO A 23 1.66 -16.74 -7.47
C PRO A 23 3.18 -16.61 -7.25
N GLN A 24 3.90 -15.98 -8.20
CA GLN A 24 5.33 -15.75 -8.08
C GLN A 24 5.64 -14.70 -7.01
N TYR A 25 4.86 -13.62 -6.95
CA TYR A 25 4.96 -12.62 -5.88
C TYR A 25 4.69 -13.24 -4.51
N ALA A 26 3.63 -14.05 -4.38
CA ALA A 26 3.32 -14.76 -3.14
C ALA A 26 4.47 -15.69 -2.70
N LYS A 27 5.07 -16.46 -3.61
CA LYS A 27 6.22 -17.32 -3.32
C LYS A 27 7.43 -16.53 -2.81
N LEU A 28 7.72 -15.37 -3.40
CA LEU A 28 8.82 -14.51 -2.95
C LEU A 28 8.59 -13.95 -1.54
N LEU A 29 7.35 -13.57 -1.22
CA LEU A 29 6.99 -13.12 0.14
C LEU A 29 7.16 -14.22 1.18
N THR A 30 6.69 -15.44 0.87
CA THR A 30 6.88 -16.60 1.74
C THR A 30 8.37 -16.85 1.97
N ARG A 31 9.16 -16.86 0.88
CA ARG A 31 10.59 -17.11 0.98
C ARG A 31 11.35 -16.03 1.76
N ARG A 32 10.95 -14.76 1.65
CA ARG A 32 11.50 -13.67 2.47
C ARG A 32 11.20 -13.91 3.95
N ASN A 33 9.98 -14.30 4.29
CA ASN A 33 9.61 -14.58 5.69
C ASN A 33 10.43 -15.76 6.25
N GLU A 34 10.65 -16.81 5.47
CA GLU A 34 11.52 -17.92 5.84
C GLU A 34 12.95 -17.46 6.12
N LEU A 35 13.53 -16.64 5.22
CA LEU A 35 14.88 -16.10 5.40
C LEU A 35 15.00 -15.19 6.63
N GLN A 36 13.98 -14.37 6.90
CA GLN A 36 13.94 -13.53 8.10
C GLN A 36 13.84 -14.36 9.39
N ALA A 37 13.07 -15.45 9.37
CA ALA A 37 12.99 -16.38 10.50
C ALA A 37 14.34 -17.06 10.72
N GLN A 38 14.98 -17.56 9.66
CA GLN A 38 16.32 -18.16 9.72
C GLN A 38 17.36 -17.17 10.27
N ARG A 39 17.34 -15.92 9.76
CA ARG A 39 18.18 -14.84 10.26
C ARG A 39 18.05 -14.66 11.76
N ALA A 40 16.83 -14.56 12.27
CA ALA A 40 16.56 -14.37 13.69
C ALA A 40 17.06 -15.54 14.55
N THR A 41 16.89 -16.78 14.08
CA THR A 41 17.41 -17.98 14.75
C THR A 41 18.95 -17.97 14.80
N THR A 42 19.61 -17.72 13.67
CA THR A 42 21.09 -17.64 13.59
C THR A 42 21.64 -16.52 14.47
N ASP A 43 20.99 -15.35 14.50
CA ASP A 43 21.36 -14.24 15.38
C ASP A 43 21.28 -14.62 16.86
N ALA A 44 20.21 -15.33 17.26
CA ALA A 44 20.03 -15.79 18.63
C ALA A 44 21.11 -16.81 19.04
N GLU A 45 21.47 -17.72 18.12
CA GLU A 45 22.52 -18.72 18.34
C GLU A 45 23.91 -18.09 18.46
N ILE A 46 24.23 -17.11 17.61
CA ILE A 46 25.46 -16.31 17.71
C ILE A 46 25.54 -15.63 19.08
N ARG A 47 24.47 -14.98 19.54
CA ARG A 47 24.45 -14.32 20.86
C ARG A 47 24.68 -15.33 21.97
N ARG A 48 24.03 -16.49 21.93
CA ARG A 48 24.20 -17.57 22.91
C ARG A 48 25.66 -18.06 22.96
N LEU A 49 26.28 -18.32 21.81
CA LEU A 49 27.67 -18.77 21.73
C LEU A 49 28.66 -17.71 22.20
N VAL A 50 28.43 -16.44 21.87
CA VAL A 50 29.26 -15.32 22.36
C VAL A 50 29.21 -15.25 23.88
N THR A 51 28.02 -15.36 24.49
CA THR A 51 27.89 -15.38 25.95
C THR A 51 28.59 -16.59 26.57
N ALA A 52 28.45 -17.78 25.98
CA ALA A 52 29.11 -18.99 26.46
C ALA A 52 30.65 -18.88 26.38
N LEU A 53 31.20 -18.38 25.28
CA LEU A 53 32.64 -18.15 25.10
C LEU A 53 33.21 -17.15 26.11
N GLN A 54 32.40 -16.17 26.56
CA GLN A 54 32.81 -15.20 27.57
C GLN A 54 32.79 -15.78 28.99
N SER A 55 31.94 -16.77 29.28
CA SER A 55 31.87 -17.43 30.59
C SER A 55 32.90 -18.56 30.73
N THR A 56 33.32 -19.21 29.64
CA THR A 56 34.26 -20.35 29.68
C THR A 56 35.56 -20.08 30.44
N PRO A 57 36.28 -18.95 30.27
CA PRO A 57 37.51 -18.70 31.01
C PRO A 57 37.30 -18.59 32.53
N ARG A 58 36.14 -18.07 32.96
CA ARG A 58 35.77 -17.95 34.37
C ARG A 58 35.42 -19.32 34.97
N GLU A 59 34.76 -20.16 34.20
CA GLU A 59 34.41 -21.53 34.61
C GLU A 59 35.67 -22.40 34.71
N LEU A 60 36.54 -22.38 33.70
CA LEU A 60 37.82 -23.09 33.74
C LEU A 60 38.70 -22.66 34.93
N HIS A 61 38.72 -21.36 35.24
CA HIS A 61 39.47 -20.85 36.40
C HIS A 61 38.86 -21.32 37.73
N ARG A 62 37.53 -21.33 37.85
CA ARG A 62 36.82 -21.85 39.03
C ARG A 62 37.03 -23.36 39.20
N THR A 63 36.96 -24.12 38.11
CA THR A 63 37.23 -25.56 38.11
C THR A 63 38.65 -25.86 38.56
N LYS A 64 39.63 -25.10 38.05
CA LYS A 64 41.04 -25.25 38.43
C LYS A 64 41.29 -24.87 39.91
N ILE A 65 40.55 -23.90 40.45
CA ILE A 65 40.58 -23.60 41.89
C ILE A 65 39.95 -24.75 42.71
N ALA A 66 38.82 -25.30 42.29
CA ALA A 66 38.16 -26.41 42.97
C ALA A 66 39.05 -27.68 42.99
N GLU A 67 39.73 -27.98 41.88
CA GLU A 67 40.74 -29.06 41.82
C GLU A 67 41.90 -28.82 42.78
N LEU A 68 42.40 -27.58 42.89
CA LEU A 68 43.46 -27.23 43.83
C LEU A 68 43.02 -27.31 45.30
N LEU A 69 41.72 -27.17 45.57
CA LEU A 69 41.12 -27.29 46.91
C LEU A 69 40.70 -28.73 47.25
N GLY A 70 40.80 -29.67 46.31
CA GLY A 70 40.46 -31.09 46.52
C GLY A 70 38.97 -31.42 46.42
N ASP A 71 38.15 -30.51 45.91
CA ASP A 71 36.72 -30.73 45.71
C ASP A 71 36.46 -31.57 44.45
N GLN A 72 35.48 -32.47 44.49
CA GLN A 72 35.09 -33.27 43.31
C GLN A 72 34.45 -32.38 42.25
N VAL A 73 35.08 -32.29 41.08
CA VAL A 73 34.53 -31.59 39.92
C VAL A 73 33.53 -32.50 39.18
N PRO A 74 32.34 -31.99 38.78
CA PRO A 74 31.43 -32.73 37.93
C PRO A 74 32.05 -33.04 36.56
N HIS A 75 32.33 -34.30 36.29
CA HIS A 75 32.73 -34.78 34.96
C HIS A 75 31.48 -34.92 34.07
N GLY A 76 31.23 -33.90 33.24
CA GLY A 76 30.16 -33.95 32.25
C GLY A 76 30.01 -32.66 31.43
N ALA A 77 31.09 -31.88 31.27
CA ALA A 77 31.02 -30.62 30.56
C ALA A 77 30.73 -30.85 29.07
N GLU A 78 29.68 -30.21 28.56
CA GLU A 78 29.44 -30.06 27.13
C GLU A 78 30.72 -29.59 26.42
N PRO A 79 30.95 -29.99 25.15
CA PRO A 79 32.12 -29.56 24.40
C PRO A 79 32.22 -28.03 24.44
N ALA A 80 33.41 -27.53 24.80
CA ALA A 80 33.63 -26.11 24.94
C ALA A 80 33.21 -25.38 23.64
N PRO A 81 32.46 -24.26 23.74
CA PRO A 81 32.00 -23.54 22.57
C PRO A 81 33.20 -23.15 21.69
N SER A 82 33.12 -23.43 20.39
CA SER A 82 34.24 -23.26 19.48
C SER A 82 34.18 -21.89 18.78
N ARG A 83 35.35 -21.24 18.62
CA ARG A 83 35.48 -20.00 17.84
C ARG A 83 35.22 -20.23 16.34
N GLU A 84 35.44 -21.45 15.86
CA GLU A 84 35.18 -21.86 14.48
C GLU A 84 33.68 -21.90 14.21
N GLN A 85 32.89 -22.51 15.10
CA GLN A 85 31.43 -22.53 15.03
C GLN A 85 30.84 -21.12 15.03
N LEU A 86 31.39 -20.21 15.84
CA LEU A 86 30.97 -18.80 15.84
C LEU A 86 31.26 -18.12 14.49
N ASN A 87 32.41 -18.40 13.88
CA ASN A 87 32.75 -17.85 12.57
C ASN A 87 31.87 -18.41 11.46
N GLU A 88 31.56 -19.71 11.48
CA GLU A 88 30.64 -20.34 10.54
C GLU A 88 29.25 -19.71 10.62
N LEU A 89 28.70 -19.53 11.83
CA LEU A 89 27.39 -18.88 12.00
C LEU A 89 27.39 -17.43 11.54
N ARG A 90 28.49 -16.68 11.77
CA ARG A 90 28.62 -15.30 11.27
C ARG A 90 28.67 -15.24 9.74
N GLN A 91 29.40 -16.16 9.11
CA GLN A 91 29.41 -16.28 7.64
C GLN A 91 28.03 -16.65 7.11
N HIS A 92 27.34 -17.58 7.77
CA HIS A 92 25.98 -17.97 7.43
C HIS A 92 25.00 -16.78 7.55
N LEU A 93 25.09 -16.01 8.63
CA LEU A 93 24.29 -14.79 8.82
C LEU A 93 24.54 -13.77 7.70
N SER A 94 25.81 -13.52 7.34
CA SER A 94 26.16 -12.62 6.23
C SER A 94 25.54 -13.10 4.91
N ALA A 95 25.60 -14.40 4.63
CA ALA A 95 24.97 -14.97 3.44
C ALA A 95 23.44 -14.85 3.45
N ILE A 96 22.80 -14.99 4.62
CA ILE A 96 21.36 -14.74 4.77
C ILE A 96 21.03 -13.27 4.50
N ASP A 97 21.82 -12.34 5.04
CA ASP A 97 21.61 -10.89 4.83
C ASP A 97 21.71 -10.52 3.35
N GLU A 98 22.69 -11.07 2.63
CA GLU A 98 22.82 -10.92 1.17
C GLU A 98 21.62 -11.53 0.43
N ALA A 99 21.18 -12.72 0.83
CA ALA A 99 20.02 -13.37 0.24
C ALA A 99 18.72 -12.57 0.46
N VAL A 100 18.57 -11.93 1.64
CA VAL A 100 17.45 -11.03 1.95
C VAL A 100 17.49 -9.79 1.06
N SER A 101 18.65 -9.17 0.88
CA SER A 101 18.77 -8.00 -0.02
C SER A 101 18.40 -8.35 -1.47
N LEU A 102 18.85 -9.52 -1.94
CA LEU A 102 18.53 -9.99 -3.28
C LEU A 102 17.04 -10.32 -3.44
N ILE A 103 16.40 -10.93 -2.43
CA ILE A 103 14.98 -11.25 -2.52
C ILE A 103 14.10 -10.00 -2.48
N GLU A 104 14.46 -8.98 -1.72
CA GLU A 104 13.74 -7.70 -1.70
C GLU A 104 13.78 -7.02 -3.07
N THR A 105 14.94 -7.05 -3.75
CA THR A 105 15.06 -6.54 -5.13
C THR A 105 14.14 -7.30 -6.08
N ARG A 106 14.08 -8.63 -5.97
CA ARG A 106 13.18 -9.47 -6.79
C ARG A 106 11.71 -9.22 -6.47
N ILE A 107 11.36 -9.03 -5.19
CA ILE A 107 10.01 -8.66 -4.76
C ILE A 107 9.61 -7.32 -5.38
N ALA A 108 10.48 -6.33 -5.37
CA ALA A 108 10.19 -5.02 -5.96
C ALA A 108 9.92 -5.11 -7.48
N GLN A 109 10.72 -5.89 -8.20
CA GLN A 109 10.51 -6.14 -9.63
C GLN A 109 9.20 -6.90 -9.90
N GLU A 110 8.93 -7.94 -9.12
CA GLU A 110 7.73 -8.75 -9.30
C GLU A 110 6.46 -8.01 -8.87
N ARG A 111 6.57 -7.08 -7.90
CA ARG A 111 5.48 -6.18 -7.51
C ARG A 111 4.97 -5.38 -8.69
N ILE A 112 5.87 -4.84 -9.53
CA ILE A 112 5.49 -4.06 -10.72
C ILE A 112 4.65 -4.91 -11.67
N LYS A 113 5.07 -6.16 -11.93
CA LYS A 113 4.33 -7.08 -12.79
C LYS A 113 2.99 -7.49 -12.20
N ALA A 114 2.97 -7.85 -10.92
CA ALA A 114 1.73 -8.19 -10.21
C ALA A 114 0.75 -7.02 -10.18
N SER A 115 1.25 -5.79 -9.98
CA SER A 115 0.44 -4.57 -10.04
C SER A 115 -0.17 -4.37 -11.43
N ALA A 116 0.57 -4.62 -12.51
CA ALA A 116 0.02 -4.53 -13.86
C ALA A 116 -1.15 -5.50 -14.06
N VAL A 117 -1.00 -6.76 -13.61
CA VAL A 117 -2.09 -7.76 -13.68
C VAL A 117 -3.32 -7.31 -12.89
N VAL A 118 -3.14 -6.77 -11.68
CA VAL A 118 -4.27 -6.23 -10.91
C VAL A 118 -4.90 -5.04 -11.62
N CYS A 119 -4.11 -4.11 -12.15
CA CYS A 119 -4.61 -2.96 -12.91
C CYS A 119 -5.47 -3.39 -14.09
N ASP A 120 -5.05 -4.40 -14.85
CA ASP A 120 -5.81 -4.94 -15.97
C ASP A 120 -7.14 -5.55 -15.48
N GLN A 121 -7.13 -6.27 -14.36
CA GLN A 121 -8.34 -6.87 -13.77
C GLN A 121 -9.34 -5.82 -13.26
N VAL A 122 -8.88 -4.68 -12.77
CA VAL A 122 -9.74 -3.61 -12.22
C VAL A 122 -10.06 -2.50 -13.21
N GLN A 123 -9.50 -2.56 -14.43
CA GLN A 123 -9.58 -1.48 -15.41
C GLN A 123 -11.03 -1.09 -15.74
N ASP A 124 -11.91 -2.07 -15.93
CA ASP A 124 -13.30 -1.84 -16.29
C ASP A 124 -14.09 -1.17 -15.15
N GLU A 125 -13.87 -1.60 -13.91
CA GLU A 125 -14.50 -0.98 -12.75
C GLU A 125 -13.98 0.44 -12.52
N HIS A 126 -12.67 0.66 -12.70
CA HIS A 126 -12.08 2.00 -12.66
C HIS A 126 -12.71 2.90 -13.73
N ARG A 127 -12.77 2.44 -14.98
CA ARG A 127 -13.42 3.15 -16.09
C ARG A 127 -14.88 3.47 -15.75
N ARG A 128 -15.64 2.50 -15.24
CA ARG A 128 -17.05 2.68 -14.84
C ARG A 128 -17.19 3.79 -13.79
N ARG A 129 -16.33 3.82 -12.78
CA ARG A 129 -16.36 4.83 -11.71
C ARG A 129 -15.95 6.22 -12.19
N VAL A 130 -14.89 6.33 -12.98
CA VAL A 130 -14.48 7.62 -13.56
C VAL A 130 -15.60 8.19 -14.44
N ARG A 131 -16.22 7.33 -15.26
CA ARG A 131 -17.34 7.71 -16.11
C ARG A 131 -18.55 8.20 -15.32
N ASP A 132 -18.88 7.55 -14.20
CA ASP A 132 -19.94 7.99 -13.28
C ASP A 132 -19.64 9.38 -12.68
N ILE A 133 -18.38 9.64 -12.32
CA ILE A 133 -17.93 10.98 -11.87
C ILE A 133 -18.17 12.01 -12.98
N CYS A 134 -17.77 11.70 -14.21
CA CYS A 134 -17.93 12.63 -15.33
C CYS A 134 -19.40 12.96 -15.62
N PHE A 135 -20.30 11.97 -15.59
CA PHE A 135 -21.73 12.23 -15.81
C PHE A 135 -22.33 13.10 -14.70
N LYS A 136 -21.97 12.84 -13.43
CA LYS A 136 -22.40 13.70 -12.31
C LYS A 136 -21.85 15.12 -12.43
N LEU A 137 -20.64 15.28 -12.95
CA LEU A 137 -20.05 16.59 -13.20
C LEU A 137 -20.79 17.35 -14.32
N ILE A 138 -21.23 16.65 -15.35
CA ILE A 138 -22.08 17.22 -16.42
C ILE A 138 -23.43 17.67 -15.83
N GLU A 139 -24.10 16.81 -15.06
CA GLU A 139 -25.37 17.15 -14.39
C GLU A 139 -25.21 18.38 -13.47
N LEU A 140 -24.13 18.41 -12.69
CA LEU A 140 -23.82 19.53 -11.81
C LEU A 140 -23.58 20.82 -12.59
N ARG A 141 -22.87 20.75 -13.71
CA ARG A 141 -22.66 21.91 -14.58
C ARG A 141 -23.99 22.48 -15.09
N GLU A 142 -24.91 21.62 -15.53
CA GLU A 142 -26.24 22.08 -15.98
C GLU A 142 -27.02 22.75 -14.85
N ALA A 143 -26.95 22.20 -13.63
CA ALA A 143 -27.53 22.85 -12.45
C ALA A 143 -26.90 24.22 -12.15
N MET A 144 -25.58 24.34 -12.31
CA MET A 144 -24.87 25.62 -12.15
C MET A 144 -25.29 26.63 -13.22
N LEU A 145 -25.49 26.21 -14.47
CA LEU A 145 -25.98 27.08 -15.54
C LEU A 145 -27.41 27.57 -15.27
N ALA A 146 -28.30 26.68 -14.84
CA ALA A 146 -29.67 27.04 -14.47
C ALA A 146 -29.69 28.03 -13.30
N TYR A 147 -28.83 27.85 -12.30
CA TYR A 147 -28.66 28.82 -11.22
C TYR A 147 -28.14 30.16 -11.72
N SER A 148 -27.13 30.18 -12.58
CA SER A 148 -26.63 31.42 -13.19
C SER A 148 -27.73 32.14 -13.98
N GLN A 149 -28.56 31.41 -14.73
CA GLN A 149 -29.69 31.98 -15.46
C GLN A 149 -30.72 32.63 -14.54
N LEU A 150 -31.03 32.00 -13.40
CA LEU A 150 -31.91 32.59 -12.38
C LEU A 150 -31.34 33.89 -11.82
N VAL A 151 -30.04 33.90 -11.52
CA VAL A 151 -29.33 35.12 -11.07
C VAL A 151 -29.37 36.21 -12.13
N ASP A 152 -29.13 35.86 -13.39
CA ASP A 152 -29.21 36.78 -14.52
C ASP A 152 -30.63 37.38 -14.61
N THR A 153 -31.68 36.57 -14.45
CA THR A 153 -33.08 37.05 -14.44
C THR A 153 -33.37 38.02 -13.30
N PHE A 154 -32.86 37.77 -12.08
CA PHE A 154 -33.00 38.75 -11.00
C PHE A 154 -32.32 40.08 -11.33
N ASN A 155 -31.13 40.03 -11.94
CA ASN A 155 -30.40 41.24 -12.30
C ASN A 155 -31.10 42.00 -13.45
N ASP A 156 -31.65 41.30 -14.43
CA ASP A 156 -32.38 41.90 -15.57
C ASP A 156 -33.65 42.64 -15.11
N GLU A 157 -34.31 42.11 -14.08
CA GLU A 157 -35.50 42.73 -13.45
C GLU A 157 -35.14 43.73 -12.34
N ASP A 158 -33.86 44.07 -12.16
CA ASP A 158 -33.32 44.95 -11.11
C ASP A 158 -33.75 44.54 -9.68
N ILE A 159 -33.86 43.23 -9.43
CA ILE A 159 -34.28 42.66 -8.15
C ILE A 159 -33.06 42.43 -7.26
N ALA A 160 -33.01 43.13 -6.13
CA ALA A 160 -32.02 42.85 -5.08
C ALA A 160 -32.26 41.48 -4.41
N TRP A 161 -31.46 40.49 -4.78
CA TRP A 161 -31.61 39.10 -4.33
C TRP A 161 -30.61 38.69 -3.22
N SER A 162 -29.92 39.65 -2.60
CA SER A 162 -28.92 39.42 -1.54
C SER A 162 -29.46 38.64 -0.33
N ARG A 163 -30.77 38.73 -0.06
CA ARG A 163 -31.44 37.98 1.01
C ARG A 163 -31.53 36.48 0.76
N LEU A 164 -31.37 36.03 -0.49
CA LEU A 164 -31.39 34.61 -0.85
C LEU A 164 -30.05 33.91 -0.57
N LEU A 165 -29.02 34.65 -0.11
CA LEU A 165 -27.68 34.15 0.19
C LEU A 165 -27.05 33.45 -1.02
N PRO A 166 -26.43 34.22 -1.94
CA PRO A 166 -25.80 33.67 -3.13
C PRO A 166 -24.89 32.47 -2.85
N SER A 167 -25.16 31.33 -3.48
CA SER A 167 -24.47 30.05 -3.22
C SER A 167 -23.83 29.47 -4.48
N GLN A 168 -23.05 30.28 -5.20
CA GLN A 168 -22.35 29.83 -6.40
C GLN A 168 -21.21 28.87 -6.03
N LEU A 169 -21.17 27.71 -6.71
CA LEU A 169 -20.11 26.73 -6.52
C LEU A 169 -18.85 27.12 -7.33
N LEU A 170 -17.97 27.91 -6.72
CA LEU A 170 -16.77 28.42 -7.40
C LEU A 170 -15.64 27.38 -7.57
N ALA A 171 -15.66 26.29 -6.80
CA ALA A 171 -14.60 25.27 -6.79
C ALA A 171 -14.38 24.57 -8.15
N LEU A 172 -15.38 24.61 -9.04
CA LEU A 172 -15.32 24.00 -10.37
C LEU A 172 -15.11 25.04 -11.49
N GLY A 173 -14.89 26.30 -11.12
CA GLY A 173 -14.81 27.42 -12.05
C GLY A 173 -16.18 27.86 -12.60
N ASN A 174 -16.15 28.72 -13.61
CA ASN A 174 -17.35 29.23 -14.25
C ASN A 174 -17.93 28.18 -15.22
N PRO A 175 -19.21 27.78 -15.12
CA PRO A 175 -19.78 26.73 -15.98
C PRO A 175 -19.90 27.15 -17.46
N ARG A 176 -19.83 28.45 -17.76
CA ARG A 176 -19.78 29.03 -19.12
C ARG A 176 -18.36 29.10 -19.68
N ASP A 177 -17.34 28.98 -18.83
CA ASP A 177 -15.95 29.05 -19.26
C ASP A 177 -15.46 27.68 -19.74
N ARG A 178 -14.95 27.66 -20.98
CA ARG A 178 -14.31 26.51 -21.60
C ARG A 178 -13.00 26.11 -20.93
N GLN A 179 -12.37 26.98 -20.16
CA GLN A 179 -11.14 26.70 -19.40
C GLN A 179 -11.42 26.45 -17.91
N SER A 180 -12.68 26.30 -17.51
CA SER A 180 -13.02 25.90 -16.14
C SER A 180 -12.44 24.52 -15.79
N GLU A 181 -12.18 24.30 -14.50
CA GLU A 181 -11.68 23.03 -13.97
C GLU A 181 -12.58 21.85 -14.38
N ALA A 182 -13.91 22.05 -14.35
CA ALA A 182 -14.86 21.04 -14.82
C ALA A 182 -14.69 20.71 -16.31
N ALA A 183 -14.55 21.73 -17.16
CA ALA A 183 -14.35 21.53 -18.60
C ALA A 183 -13.01 20.85 -18.90
N LEU A 184 -11.93 21.26 -18.21
CA LEU A 184 -10.61 20.65 -18.34
C LEU A 184 -10.62 19.17 -17.94
N TYR A 185 -11.29 18.83 -16.83
CA TYR A 185 -11.44 17.44 -16.38
C TYR A 185 -12.20 16.59 -17.40
N LEU A 186 -13.33 17.08 -17.92
CA LEU A 186 -14.13 16.34 -18.91
C LEU A 186 -13.35 16.10 -20.22
N ARG A 187 -12.60 17.11 -20.71
CA ARG A 187 -11.73 16.92 -21.88
C ARG A 187 -10.60 15.93 -21.62
N ALA A 188 -10.00 15.96 -20.44
CA ALA A 188 -8.99 14.97 -20.05
C ALA A 188 -9.59 13.56 -20.02
N ALA A 189 -10.81 13.40 -19.51
CA ALA A 189 -11.52 12.12 -19.50
C ALA A 189 -11.79 11.58 -20.92
N VAL A 190 -12.14 12.46 -21.87
CA VAL A 190 -12.28 12.08 -23.29
C VAL A 190 -10.93 11.68 -23.88
N LYS A 191 -9.88 12.47 -23.66
CA LYS A 191 -8.52 12.16 -24.15
C LYS A 191 -8.00 10.82 -23.62
N SER A 192 -8.37 10.47 -22.39
CA SER A 192 -8.01 9.20 -21.76
C SER A 192 -8.95 8.03 -22.11
N GLY A 193 -9.99 8.26 -22.92
CA GLY A 193 -10.93 7.23 -23.36
C GLY A 193 -11.91 6.75 -22.30
N PHE A 194 -12.19 7.57 -21.28
CA PHE A 194 -13.24 7.29 -20.29
C PHE A 194 -14.63 7.76 -20.75
N LEU A 195 -14.66 8.76 -21.64
CA LEU A 195 -15.85 9.30 -22.29
C LEU A 195 -15.62 9.41 -23.80
N ASP A 196 -16.70 9.31 -24.57
CA ASP A 196 -16.69 9.70 -25.97
C ASP A 196 -16.92 11.21 -26.12
N GLN A 197 -16.37 11.81 -27.17
CA GLN A 197 -16.51 13.24 -27.45
C GLN A 197 -17.98 13.71 -27.51
N ASN A 198 -18.88 12.83 -27.95
CA ASN A 198 -20.31 13.12 -28.11
C ASN A 198 -21.07 13.13 -26.77
N GLU A 199 -20.48 12.60 -25.71
CA GLU A 199 -21.08 12.52 -24.37
C GLU A 199 -20.81 13.77 -23.55
N VAL A 200 -19.86 14.59 -24.00
CA VAL A 200 -19.53 15.87 -23.39
C VAL A 200 -20.35 16.98 -24.08
N PRO A 201 -21.01 17.88 -23.34
CA PRO A 201 -21.74 19.00 -23.93
C PRO A 201 -20.84 19.86 -24.81
N GLU A 202 -21.33 20.28 -25.98
CA GLU A 202 -20.55 21.04 -26.98
C GLU A 202 -19.90 22.31 -26.42
N ALA A 203 -20.55 22.93 -25.44
CA ALA A 203 -20.03 24.12 -24.77
C ALA A 203 -18.69 23.89 -24.07
N VAL A 204 -18.39 22.66 -23.63
CA VAL A 204 -17.18 22.30 -22.86
C VAL A 204 -16.31 21.21 -23.52
N ARG A 205 -16.63 20.85 -24.76
CA ARG A 205 -15.78 20.00 -25.61
C ARG A 205 -14.40 20.61 -25.88
#